data_AF-A0A9Q6IAZ4-F1
#
_entry.id   AF-A0A9Q6IAZ4-F1
#
_cell.length_a   1.000
_cell.length_b   1.000
_cell.length_c   1.000
_cell.angle_alpha   90.00
_cell.angle_beta   90.00
_cell.angle_gamma   90.00
#
_symmetry.space_group_name_H-M   'P 1'
#
loop_
_entity.id
_entity.type
_entity.pdbx_description
1 polymer ?
#
loop_
_entity_poly.entity_id
_entity_poly.type
_entity_poly.pdbx_seq_one_letter_code
_entity_poly.pdbx_strand_id
1 'polypeptide(L)'
;MQRMLSEAELYKVLEAIESDACHDLNRLYDGMQIDRCALFNQVAMAVARLFIEGRRDFHYGDAVMNTLFSDMVDLSLNADMPEPAFSIYLAFDAGEYRHPGDGQDELPWEKWTRPALERILHEADEGASAEV
;
A
#
# COMPACT_ATOMS: atom_id res chain seq x y z
N MET A 1 9.37 10.94 -16.65
CA MET A 1 9.70 9.57 -16.20
C MET A 1 9.70 9.61 -14.69
N GLN A 2 8.71 9.01 -14.03
CA GLN A 2 8.67 8.96 -12.57
C GLN A 2 9.80 8.05 -12.08
N ARG A 3 10.49 8.46 -11.00
CA ARG A 3 11.54 7.65 -10.38
C ARG A 3 10.91 6.39 -9.77
N MET A 4 11.44 5.24 -10.15
CA MET A 4 11.12 3.99 -9.45
C MET A 4 12.16 3.73 -8.36
N LEU A 5 11.69 3.34 -7.19
CA LEU A 5 12.53 2.90 -6.09
C LEU A 5 13.10 1.52 -6.40
N SER A 6 14.37 1.33 -6.08
CA SER A 6 14.95 -0.02 -6.00
C SER A 6 14.34 -0.81 -4.84
N GLU A 7 14.46 -2.13 -4.90
CA GLU A 7 13.98 -3.00 -3.82
C GLU A 7 14.64 -2.66 -2.46
N ALA A 8 15.94 -2.32 -2.47
CA ALA A 8 16.67 -1.89 -1.28
C ALA A 8 16.16 -0.56 -0.71
N GLU A 9 15.71 0.36 -1.57
CA GLU A 9 15.09 1.61 -1.13
C GLU A 9 13.70 1.34 -0.54
N LEU A 10 12.89 0.50 -1.19
CA LEU A 10 11.58 0.08 -0.67
C LEU A 10 11.67 -0.56 0.72
N TYR A 11 12.62 -1.48 0.95
CA TYR A 11 12.79 -2.06 2.29
C TYR A 11 13.20 -1.03 3.32
N LYS A 12 14.08 -0.07 2.99
CA LYS A 12 14.44 1.00 3.92
C LYS A 12 13.24 1.86 4.30
N VAL A 13 12.36 2.14 3.32
CA VAL A 13 11.11 2.87 3.58
C VAL A 13 10.22 2.07 4.52
N LEU A 14 10.02 0.78 4.24
CA LEU A 14 9.20 -0.11 5.06
C LEU A 14 9.74 -0.26 6.49
N GLU A 15 11.04 -0.45 6.67
CA GLU A 15 11.69 -0.51 7.99
C GLU A 15 11.53 0.81 8.77
N ALA A 16 11.56 1.95 8.07
CA ALA A 16 11.41 3.24 8.73
C ALA A 16 9.96 3.51 9.17
N ILE A 17 8.97 3.00 8.41
CA ILE A 17 7.56 3.00 8.81
C ILE A 17 7.35 2.08 10.02
N GLU A 18 7.90 0.86 9.99
CA GLU A 18 7.73 -0.15 11.05
C GLU A 18 8.36 0.29 12.39
N SER A 19 9.51 0.96 12.34
CA SER A 19 10.24 1.36 13.55
C SER A 19 9.68 2.61 14.25
N ASP A 20 8.60 3.22 13.73
CA ASP A 20 8.07 4.52 14.15
C ASP A 20 9.15 5.64 14.19
N ALA A 21 10.31 5.36 13.57
CA ALA A 21 11.45 6.27 13.50
C ALA A 21 11.15 7.46 12.58
N CYS A 22 10.03 7.39 11.85
CA CYS A 22 9.60 8.44 10.95
C CYS A 22 8.14 8.83 11.17
N HIS A 23 7.91 9.65 12.20
CA HIS A 23 6.66 10.39 12.37
C HIS A 23 6.40 11.40 11.24
N ASP A 24 7.40 11.67 10.40
CA ASP A 24 7.33 12.64 9.30
C ASP A 24 7.94 12.01 8.06
N LEU A 25 7.17 11.11 7.44
CA LEU A 25 7.54 10.41 6.22
C LEU A 25 8.08 11.40 5.16
N ASN A 26 7.58 12.64 5.13
CA ASN A 26 8.08 13.69 4.23
C ASN A 26 9.59 13.93 4.36
N ARG A 27 10.17 13.86 5.57
CA ARG A 27 11.61 14.07 5.80
C ARG A 27 12.50 12.93 5.30
N LEU A 28 12.00 11.69 5.31
CA LEU A 28 12.74 10.58 4.71
C LEU A 28 12.91 10.77 3.20
N TYR A 29 11.93 11.39 2.55
CA TYR A 29 11.77 11.33 1.11
C TYR A 29 12.22 12.58 0.36
N ASP A 30 12.37 13.72 1.04
CA ASP A 30 13.05 14.91 0.49
C ASP A 30 14.46 14.56 -0.05
N GLY A 31 15.14 13.58 0.57
CA GLY A 31 16.43 13.08 0.10
C GLY A 31 16.37 12.19 -1.15
N MET A 32 15.19 11.69 -1.53
CA MET A 32 15.00 10.72 -2.61
C MET A 32 14.46 11.34 -3.91
N GLN A 33 14.18 12.64 -3.96
CA GLN A 33 13.72 13.34 -5.19
C GLN A 33 12.61 12.58 -5.94
N ILE A 34 11.71 11.92 -5.21
CA ILE A 34 10.59 11.15 -5.74
C ILE A 34 9.31 11.94 -5.48
N ASP A 35 8.39 11.89 -6.44
CA ASP A 35 7.06 12.44 -6.26
C ASP A 35 6.30 11.67 -5.16
N ARG A 36 5.57 12.38 -4.29
CA ARG A 36 4.87 11.77 -3.14
C ARG A 36 3.79 10.78 -3.58
N CYS A 37 3.04 11.11 -4.63
CA CYS A 37 2.02 10.21 -5.17
C CYS A 37 2.67 8.92 -5.72
N ALA A 38 3.72 9.07 -6.53
CA ALA A 38 4.49 7.94 -7.04
C ALA A 38 5.10 7.07 -5.92
N LEU A 39 5.53 7.69 -4.82
CA LEU A 39 6.06 6.98 -3.67
C LEU A 39 4.99 6.16 -2.96
N PHE A 40 3.86 6.75 -2.59
CA PHE A 40 2.78 6.04 -1.90
C PHE A 40 2.28 4.85 -2.72
N ASN A 41 2.14 5.05 -4.03
CA ASN A 41 1.81 3.97 -4.96
C ASN A 41 2.82 2.83 -4.92
N GLN A 42 4.12 3.13 -4.97
CA GLN A 42 5.16 2.10 -4.95
C GLN A 42 5.24 1.36 -3.61
N VAL A 43 5.11 2.07 -2.49
CA VAL A 43 5.10 1.47 -1.14
C VAL A 43 3.88 0.57 -0.97
N ALA A 44 2.69 1.07 -1.29
CA ALA A 44 1.44 0.30 -1.18
C ALA A 44 1.48 -0.97 -2.05
N MET A 45 1.98 -0.86 -3.28
CA MET A 45 2.16 -2.02 -4.17
C MET A 45 3.14 -3.04 -3.59
N ALA A 46 4.24 -2.60 -2.98
CA ALA A 46 5.18 -3.51 -2.33
C ALA A 46 4.54 -4.21 -1.12
N VAL A 47 3.78 -3.50 -0.30
CA VAL A 47 3.02 -4.08 0.83
C VAL A 47 2.01 -5.12 0.34
N ALA A 48 1.24 -4.80 -0.70
CA ALA A 48 0.28 -5.72 -1.30
C ALA A 48 0.97 -7.01 -1.79
N ARG A 49 2.09 -6.91 -2.51
CA ARG A 49 2.87 -8.08 -2.95
C ARG A 49 3.39 -8.91 -1.78
N LEU A 50 3.97 -8.26 -0.76
CA LEU A 50 4.48 -8.97 0.43
C LEU A 50 3.38 -9.75 1.16
N PHE A 51 2.16 -9.21 1.23
CA PHE A 51 1.01 -9.90 1.82
C PHE A 51 0.52 -11.07 0.94
N ILE A 52 0.37 -10.86 -0.37
CA ILE A 52 -0.06 -11.91 -1.30
C ILE A 52 0.92 -13.08 -1.31
N GLU A 53 2.23 -12.80 -1.30
CA GLU A 53 3.30 -13.80 -1.25
C GLU A 53 3.46 -14.47 0.13
N GLY A 54 2.73 -14.02 1.16
CA GLY A 54 2.83 -14.56 2.53
C GLY A 54 4.15 -14.21 3.23
N ARG A 55 4.89 -13.20 2.75
CA ARG A 55 6.15 -12.73 3.34
C ARG A 55 5.94 -11.79 4.53
N ARG A 56 4.77 -11.16 4.59
CA ARG A 56 4.25 -10.36 5.69
C ARG A 56 2.78 -10.73 5.93
N ASP A 57 2.34 -10.61 7.18
CA ASP A 57 0.95 -10.92 7.54
C ASP A 57 0.02 -9.72 7.30
N PHE A 58 -1.27 -9.94 7.53
CA PHE A 58 -2.30 -8.92 7.38
C PHE A 58 -2.02 -7.70 8.28
N HIS A 59 -1.67 -7.95 9.55
CA HIS A 59 -1.46 -6.88 10.53
C HIS A 59 -0.31 -5.94 10.17
N TYR A 60 0.77 -6.49 9.61
CA TYR A 60 1.86 -5.67 9.07
C TYR A 60 1.37 -4.78 7.93
N GLY A 61 0.67 -5.36 6.95
CA GLY A 61 0.19 -4.59 5.80
C GLY A 61 -0.80 -3.52 6.20
N ASP A 62 -1.73 -3.87 7.08
CA ASP A 62 -2.73 -2.96 7.65
C ASP A 62 -2.09 -1.79 8.40
N ALA A 63 -1.13 -2.06 9.30
CA ALA A 63 -0.42 -1.02 10.04
C ALA A 63 0.34 -0.05 9.12
N VAL A 64 1.00 -0.57 8.08
CA VAL A 64 1.68 0.26 7.09
C VAL A 64 0.66 1.12 6.34
N MET A 65 -0.42 0.54 5.81
CA MET A 65 -1.41 1.29 5.04
C MET A 65 -2.14 2.35 5.88
N ASN A 66 -2.45 2.05 7.13
CA ASN A 66 -3.00 3.02 8.09
C ASN A 66 -2.03 4.18 8.36
N THR A 67 -0.73 3.92 8.40
CA THR A 67 0.30 4.96 8.52
C THR A 67 0.33 5.86 7.28
N LEU A 68 0.28 5.27 6.08
CA LEU A 68 0.25 6.04 4.82
C LEU A 68 -1.03 6.86 4.66
N PHE A 69 -2.18 6.38 5.16
CA PHE A 69 -3.49 6.97 4.88
C PHE A 69 -3.58 8.46 5.25
N SER A 70 -3.08 8.84 6.43
CA SER A 70 -3.10 10.24 6.86
C SER A 70 -2.33 11.15 5.90
N ASP A 71 -1.15 10.71 5.46
CA ASP A 71 -0.32 11.47 4.52
C ASP A 71 -0.92 11.52 3.11
N MET A 72 -1.61 10.46 2.67
CA MET A 72 -2.35 10.43 1.41
C MET A 72 -3.51 11.42 1.43
N VAL A 73 -4.27 11.49 2.54
CA VAL A 73 -5.35 12.46 2.72
C VAL A 73 -4.81 13.89 2.66
N ASP A 74 -3.72 14.19 3.37
CA ASP A 74 -3.09 15.51 3.35
C ASP A 74 -2.58 15.90 1.96
N LEU A 75 -2.01 14.96 1.22
CA LEU A 75 -1.60 15.19 -0.17
C LEU A 75 -2.81 15.50 -1.06
N SER A 76 -3.91 14.75 -0.88
CA SER A 76 -5.13 14.88 -1.68
C SER A 76 -5.86 16.22 -1.51
N LEU A 77 -5.50 17.02 -0.50
CA LEU A 77 -5.99 18.40 -0.35
C LEU A 77 -5.52 19.32 -1.48
N ASN A 78 -4.41 18.99 -2.13
CA ASN A 78 -3.76 19.83 -3.15
C ASN A 78 -3.43 19.08 -4.45
N ALA A 79 -3.68 17.78 -4.53
CA ALA A 79 -3.41 16.92 -5.67
C ALA A 79 -4.46 15.80 -5.76
N ASP A 80 -4.44 15.02 -6.84
CA ASP A 80 -5.28 13.84 -6.94
C ASP A 80 -4.88 12.80 -5.89
N MET A 81 -5.88 12.03 -5.42
CA MET A 81 -5.66 10.92 -4.49
C MET A 81 -4.70 9.89 -5.12
N PRO A 82 -3.66 9.43 -4.39
CA PRO A 82 -2.75 8.42 -4.91
C PRO A 82 -3.44 7.09 -5.22
N GLU A 83 -3.40 6.69 -6.49
CA GLU A 83 -3.87 5.39 -6.95
C GLU A 83 -2.72 4.60 -7.62
N PRO A 84 -2.53 3.31 -7.29
CA PRO A 84 -3.47 2.44 -6.58
C PRO A 84 -3.34 2.44 -5.04
N ALA A 85 -2.54 3.33 -4.43
CA ALA A 85 -2.30 3.28 -2.98
C ALA A 85 -3.58 3.38 -2.13
N PHE A 86 -4.50 4.27 -2.51
CA PHE A 86 -5.77 4.42 -1.82
C PHE A 86 -6.67 3.19 -2.01
N SER A 87 -6.76 2.64 -3.22
CA SER A 87 -7.45 1.37 -3.48
C SER A 87 -6.89 0.20 -2.64
N ILE A 88 -5.57 0.15 -2.44
CA ILE A 88 -4.91 -0.84 -1.59
C ILE A 88 -5.26 -0.62 -0.12
N TYR A 89 -5.27 0.63 0.37
CA TYR A 89 -5.71 0.95 1.72
C TYR A 89 -7.15 0.46 1.97
N LEU A 90 -8.08 0.73 1.04
CA LEU A 90 -9.46 0.25 1.14
C LEU A 90 -9.57 -1.27 1.17
N ALA A 91 -8.67 -1.99 0.51
CA ALA A 91 -8.62 -3.45 0.56
C ALA A 91 -8.20 -3.97 1.94
N PHE A 92 -7.24 -3.32 2.60
CA PHE A 92 -6.86 -3.65 3.98
C PHE A 92 -7.98 -3.29 4.96
N ASP A 93 -8.55 -2.09 4.87
CA ASP A 93 -9.68 -1.64 5.71
C ASP A 93 -10.87 -2.61 5.64
N ALA A 94 -11.23 -3.08 4.44
CA ALA A 94 -12.28 -4.07 4.25
C ALA A 94 -11.99 -5.43 4.91
N GLY A 95 -10.72 -5.76 5.19
CA GLY A 95 -10.31 -6.98 5.90
C GLY A 95 -10.22 -6.85 7.41
N GLU A 96 -10.42 -5.67 7.99
CA GLU A 96 -10.34 -5.47 9.44
C GLU A 96 -11.55 -6.07 10.18
N TYR A 97 -12.70 -6.17 9.52
CA TYR A 97 -13.96 -6.54 10.16
C TYR A 97 -14.75 -7.56 9.35
N ARG A 98 -15.62 -8.32 10.04
CA ARG A 98 -16.57 -9.24 9.39
C ARG A 98 -17.72 -8.47 8.77
N HIS A 99 -18.00 -8.74 7.51
CA HIS A 99 -19.12 -8.13 6.79
C HIS A 99 -20.43 -8.88 7.04
N PRO A 100 -21.59 -8.21 6.89
CA PRO A 100 -22.88 -8.89 6.96
C PRO A 100 -22.95 -10.06 5.97
N GLY A 101 -23.15 -11.28 6.48
CA GLY A 101 -23.19 -12.50 5.68
C GLY A 101 -21.91 -13.34 5.72
N ASP A 102 -20.86 -12.85 6.38
CA ASP A 102 -19.65 -13.64 6.63
C ASP A 102 -19.89 -14.75 7.66
N GLY A 103 -19.29 -15.90 7.41
CA GLY A 103 -19.27 -17.03 8.33
C GLY A 103 -18.45 -16.73 9.58
N GLN A 104 -18.79 -17.39 10.70
CA GLN A 104 -18.10 -17.19 11.98
C GLN A 104 -16.63 -17.67 11.97
N ASP A 105 -16.27 -18.57 11.05
CA ASP A 105 -14.93 -19.12 10.93
C ASP A 105 -14.14 -18.50 9.75
N GLU A 106 -14.74 -17.55 9.02
CA GLU A 106 -14.06 -16.87 7.92
C GLU A 106 -13.12 -15.78 8.47
N LEU A 107 -11.90 -15.73 7.92
CA LEU A 107 -10.95 -14.66 8.15
C LEU A 107 -11.27 -13.52 7.18
N PRO A 108 -11.63 -12.31 7.66
CA PRO A 108 -12.10 -11.26 6.75
C PRO A 108 -11.04 -10.83 5.73
N TRP A 109 -9.76 -10.76 6.11
CA TRP A 109 -8.68 -10.44 5.17
C TRP A 109 -8.45 -11.51 4.09
N GLU A 110 -8.75 -12.78 4.36
CA GLU A 110 -8.70 -13.83 3.33
C GLU A 110 -9.87 -13.71 2.35
N LYS A 111 -11.03 -13.22 2.83
CA LYS A 111 -12.25 -13.09 2.03
C LYS A 111 -12.32 -11.77 1.25
N TRP A 112 -11.81 -10.68 1.83
CA TRP A 112 -12.00 -9.31 1.32
C TRP A 112 -10.68 -8.69 0.86
N THR A 113 -9.64 -8.70 1.70
CA THR A 113 -8.34 -8.09 1.36
C THR A 113 -7.63 -8.84 0.24
N ARG A 114 -7.42 -10.16 0.40
CA ARG A 114 -6.65 -10.95 -0.58
C ARG A 114 -7.23 -10.86 -2.00
N PRO A 115 -8.54 -11.10 -2.24
CA PRO A 115 -9.07 -11.03 -3.61
C PRO A 115 -9.05 -9.61 -4.19
N ALA A 116 -9.19 -8.57 -3.36
CA ALA A 116 -9.10 -7.19 -3.81
C ALA A 116 -7.67 -6.81 -4.24
N LEU A 117 -6.67 -7.20 -3.44
CA LEU A 117 -5.26 -6.97 -3.76
C LEU A 117 -4.81 -7.77 -4.99
N GLU A 118 -5.24 -9.02 -5.14
CA GLU A 118 -4.95 -9.82 -6.35
C GLU A 118 -5.44 -9.13 -7.62
N ARG A 119 -6.67 -8.57 -7.59
CA ARG A 119 -7.23 -7.81 -8.72
C ARG A 119 -6.44 -6.53 -9.00
N ILE A 120 -6.12 -5.74 -7.98
CA ILE A 120 -5.35 -4.50 -8.14
C ILE A 120 -3.96 -4.79 -8.72
N LEU A 121 -3.28 -5.82 -8.22
CA LEU A 121 -1.96 -6.22 -8.72
C LEU A 121 -2.03 -6.73 -10.17
N HIS A 122 -3.06 -7.51 -10.50
CA HIS A 122 -3.28 -7.98 -11.87
C HIS A 122 -3.52 -6.81 -12.84
N GLU A 123 -4.39 -5.86 -12.49
CA GLU A 123 -4.66 -4.67 -13.30
C GLU A 123 -3.41 -3.81 -13.51
N ALA A 124 -2.57 -3.68 -12.48
CA ALA A 124 -1.30 -2.97 -12.57
C ALA A 124 -0.29 -3.67 -13.50
N ASP A 125 -0.21 -5.00 -13.44
CA ASP A 125 0.71 -5.79 -14.28
C ASP A 125 0.25 -5.83 -15.76
N GLU A 126 -1.06 -5.83 -16.01
CA GLU A 126 -1.63 -5.71 -17.36
C GLU A 126 -1.44 -4.30 -17.95
N GLY A 127 -1.65 -3.25 -17.15
CA GLY A 127 -1.41 -1.87 -17.56
C GLY A 127 0.05 -1.63 -17.95
N ALA A 128 1.00 -2.19 -17.21
CA ALA A 128 2.43 -2.14 -17.54
C ALA A 128 2.79 -2.89 -18.85
N SER A 129 2.01 -3.92 -19.20
CA SER A 129 2.22 -4.72 -20.41
C SER A 129 1.57 -4.13 -21.67
N ALA A 130 0.68 -3.13 -21.52
CA ALA A 130 -0.01 -2.48 -22.63
C ALA A 130 0.71 -1.21 -23.15
N GLU A 131 1.72 -0.71 -22.42
CA GLU A 131 2.51 0.48 -22.78
C GLU A 131 3.82 0.17 -23.55
N VAL A 132 4.01 -1.07 -24.04
CA VAL A 132 5.19 -1.50 -24.83
C VAL A 132 4.95 -1.57 -26.34
#